data_AF-A0A846YZM2-F1
#
_entry.id   AF-A0A846YZM2-F1
#
_cell.length_a   1.000
_cell.length_b   1.000
_cell.length_c   1.000
_cell.angle_alpha   90.00
_cell.angle_beta   90.00
_cell.angle_gamma   90.00
#
_symmetry.space_group_name_H-M   'P 1'
#
loop_
_entity.id
_entity.type
_entity.pdbx_description
1 polymer ?
#
loop_
_entity_poly.entity_id
_entity_poly.type
_entity_poly.pdbx_seq_one_letter_code
_entity_poly.pdbx_strand_id
1 'polypeptide(L)' 'MGSKRWSELSRGERLCIAGAATVQLSLLASALADLQRRPSDQVKGSKRLWRMLAFVNFVGPISYFLFGRRK' A
#
# COMPACT_ATOMS: atom_id res chain seq x y z
N MET A 1 -20.75 17.16 10.83
CA MET A 1 -20.39 16.64 9.49
C MET A 1 -20.84 15.19 9.44
N GLY A 2 -21.99 14.89 8.83
CA GLY A 2 -22.49 13.53 8.73
C GLY A 2 -21.68 12.73 7.72
N SER A 3 -21.13 11.59 8.12
CA SER A 3 -20.49 10.66 7.18
C SER A 3 -21.54 10.20 6.16
N LYS A 4 -21.28 10.45 4.87
CA LYS A 4 -22.12 9.93 3.78
C LYS A 4 -22.32 8.43 3.94
N ARG A 5 -23.57 7.97 3.85
CA ARG A 5 -23.87 6.53 3.87
C ARG A 5 -23.36 5.91 2.58
N TRP A 6 -22.86 4.68 2.61
CA TRP A 6 -22.36 4.01 1.39
C TRP A 6 -23.40 3.98 0.25
N SER A 7 -24.69 3.95 0.59
CA SER A 7 -25.83 4.02 -0.33
C SER A 7 -26.03 5.38 -1.02
N GLU A 8 -25.45 6.45 -0.47
CA GLU A 8 -25.55 7.83 -0.97
C GLU A 8 -24.35 8.22 -1.85
N LEU A 9 -23.36 7.33 -1.96
CA LEU A 9 -22.21 7.53 -2.84
C LEU A 9 -22.63 7.37 -4.30
N SER A 10 -22.17 8.30 -5.14
CA SER A 10 -22.29 8.16 -6.59
C SER A 10 -21.60 6.87 -7.07
N ARG A 11 -22.05 6.31 -8.21
CA ARG A 11 -21.35 5.20 -8.88
C ARG A 11 -19.86 5.51 -9.05
N GLY A 12 -19.52 6.76 -9.36
CA GLY A 12 -18.14 7.23 -9.46
C GLY A 12 -17.36 7.15 -8.14
N GLU A 13 -17.93 7.63 -7.03
CA GLU A 13 -17.29 7.57 -5.71
C GLU A 13 -17.03 6.12 -5.27
N ARG A 14 -18.02 5.22 -5.45
CA ARG A 14 -17.84 3.79 -5.15
C ARG A 14 -16.75 3.15 -5.99
N LEU A 15 -16.70 3.47 -7.29
CA LEU A 15 -15.64 3.00 -8.20
C LEU A 15 -14.27 3.52 -7.78
N CYS A 16 -14.16 4.79 -7.40
CA CYS A 16 -12.92 5.37 -6.90
C CYS A 16 -12.45 4.70 -5.61
N ILE A 17 -13.35 4.47 -4.64
CA ILE A 17 -13.00 3.80 -3.38
C ILE A 17 -12.59 2.35 -3.63
N ALA A 18 -13.36 1.61 -4.44
CA ALA A 18 -13.04 0.24 -4.79
C ALA A 18 -11.70 0.15 -5.53
N GLY A 19 -11.47 1.03 -6.51
CA GLY A 19 -10.21 1.10 -7.25
C GLY A 19 -9.03 1.46 -6.36
N ALA A 20 -9.18 2.44 -5.47
CA ALA A 20 -8.15 2.79 -4.49
C ALA A 20 -7.82 1.62 -3.56
N ALA A 21 -8.84 0.90 -3.07
CA ALA A 21 -8.66 -0.29 -2.24
C ALA A 21 -7.93 -1.41 -3.00
N THR A 22 -8.30 -1.67 -4.26
CA THR A 22 -7.61 -2.64 -5.11
C THR A 22 -6.16 -2.26 -5.30
N VAL A 23 -5.87 -1.01 -5.67
CA VAL A 23 -4.49 -0.52 -5.83
C VAL A 23 -3.72 -0.68 -4.53
N GLN A 24 -4.29 -0.29 -3.39
CA GLN A 24 -3.65 -0.41 -2.08
C GLN A 24 -3.32 -1.87 -1.73
N LEU A 25 -4.25 -2.79 -1.93
CA LEU A 25 -4.03 -4.22 -1.68
C LEU A 25 -2.99 -4.81 -2.63
N SER A 26 -3.02 -4.45 -3.91
CA SER A 26 -1.98 -4.86 -4.87
C SER A 26 -0.61 -4.30 -4.48
N LEU A 27 -0.54 -3.05 -4.04
CA LEU A 27 0.71 -2.42 -3.60
C LEU A 27 1.28 -3.13 -2.36
N LEU A 28 0.42 -3.44 -1.38
CA LEU A 28 0.78 -4.17 -0.17
C LEU A 28 1.25 -5.60 -0.50
N ALA A 29 0.50 -6.30 -1.35
CA ALA A 29 0.85 -7.66 -1.79
C ALA A 29 2.17 -7.68 -2.56
N SER A 30 2.37 -6.75 -3.49
CA SER A 30 3.63 -6.59 -4.21
C SER A 30 4.78 -6.25 -3.28
N ALA A 31 4.59 -5.35 -2.31
CA ALA A 31 5.62 -5.01 -1.33
C ALA A 31 6.00 -6.22 -0.46
N LEU A 32 5.02 -6.99 0.02
CA LEU A 32 5.23 -8.23 0.77
C LEU A 32 5.94 -9.31 -0.07
N ALA A 33 5.48 -9.52 -1.30
CA ALA A 33 6.06 -10.50 -2.22
C ALA A 33 7.50 -10.13 -2.60
N ASP A 34 7.77 -8.84 -2.84
CA ASP A 34 9.13 -8.33 -3.09
C ASP A 34 10.01 -8.51 -1.86
N LEU A 35 9.50 -8.23 -0.65
CA LEU A 35 10.22 -8.46 0.61
C LEU A 35 10.53 -9.93 0.89
N GLN A 36 9.64 -10.85 0.47
CA GLN A 36 9.84 -12.29 0.60
C GLN A 36 10.86 -12.79 -0.43
N ARG A 37 10.78 -12.32 -1.68
CA ARG A 37 11.69 -12.74 -2.75
C ARG A 37 13.08 -12.13 -2.64
N ARG A 38 13.22 -10.87 -2.20
CA ARG A 38 14.51 -10.17 -2.08
C ARG A 38 15.19 -10.54 -0.76
N PRO A 39 16.47 -10.97 -0.73
CA PRO A 39 17.22 -11.08 0.52
C PRO A 39 17.36 -9.71 1.19
N SER A 40 17.41 -9.69 2.52
CA SER A 40 17.39 -8.46 3.34
C SER A 40 18.51 -7.47 2.99
N ASP A 41 19.60 -7.95 2.40
CA ASP A 41 20.73 -7.16 1.93
C ASP A 41 20.39 -6.16 0.82
N GLN A 42 19.36 -6.44 0.00
CA GLN A 42 18.93 -5.52 -1.06
C GLN A 42 17.84 -4.54 -0.62
N VAL A 43 17.36 -4.66 0.62
CA VAL A 43 16.36 -3.75 1.19
C VAL A 43 17.08 -2.74 2.08
N LYS A 44 16.80 -1.45 1.88
CA LYS A 44 17.40 -0.39 2.69
C LYS A 44 16.76 -0.37 4.09
N GLY A 45 17.29 -1.18 5.02
CA GLY A 45 16.81 -1.28 6.41
C GLY A 45 16.08 -2.59 6.73
N SER A 46 15.45 -2.67 7.91
CA SER A 46 14.81 -3.91 8.37
C SER A 46 13.53 -4.23 7.60
N LYS A 47 13.42 -5.47 7.10
CA LYS A 47 12.19 -5.99 6.46
C LYS A 47 10.95 -5.81 7.35
N ARG A 48 11.07 -5.93 8.67
CA ARG A 48 9.93 -5.70 9.57
C ARG A 48 9.44 -4.25 9.54
N LEU A 49 10.36 -3.29 9.45
CA LEU A 49 10.04 -1.87 9.38
C LEU A 49 9.27 -1.55 8.09
N TRP A 50 9.75 -2.06 6.95
CA TRP A 50 9.07 -1.88 5.67
C TRP A 50 7.71 -2.57 5.61
N ARG A 51 7.56 -3.73 6.25
CA ARG A 51 6.26 -4.37 6.43
C ARG A 51 5.29 -3.50 7.22
N MET A 52 5.73 -2.94 8.35
CA MET A 52 4.90 -2.04 9.16
C MET A 52 4.54 -0.76 8.41
N LEU A 53 5.51 -0.16 7.72
CA LEU A 53 5.28 1.02 6.90
C LEU A 53 4.25 0.74 5.81
N ALA A 54 4.31 -0.40 5.13
CA ALA A 54 3.35 -0.77 4.08
C ALA A 54 1.88 -0.80 4.56
N PHE A 55 1.61 -1.02 5.86
CA PHE A 55 0.26 -0.93 6.42
C PHE A 55 -0.25 0.50 6.60
N VAL A 56 0.62 1.51 6.47
CA VAL A 56 0.26 2.93 6.60
C VAL A 56 -0.29 3.45 5.27
N ASN A 57 -1.59 3.22 5.03
CA ASN A 57 -2.35 3.76 3.88
C ASN A 57 -1.59 3.65 2.54
N PHE A 58 -1.57 4.71 1.72
CA PHE A 58 -0.77 4.80 0.49
C PHE A 58 0.68 5.22 0.74
N VAL A 59 0.93 5.96 1.83
CA VAL A 59 2.24 6.53 2.17
C VAL A 59 3.29 5.43 2.40
N GLY A 60 2.88 4.34 3.03
CA GLY A 60 3.69 3.14 3.22
C GLY A 60 4.15 2.53 1.90
N PRO A 61 3.18 2.17 1.04
CA PRO A 61 3.35 1.76 -0.34
C PRO A 61 4.50 2.41 -1.09
N ILE A 62 4.29 3.72 -1.20
CA ILE A 62 5.04 4.66 -2.00
C ILE A 62 6.43 4.86 -1.40
N SER A 63 6.54 5.01 -0.08
CA SER A 63 7.83 5.15 0.59
C SER A 63 8.72 3.92 0.43
N TYR A 64 8.16 2.70 0.44
CA TYR A 64 8.92 1.47 0.14
C TYR A 64 9.47 1.48 -1.28
N PHE A 65 8.64 1.84 -2.25
CA PHE A 65 9.05 1.83 -3.64
C PHE A 65 10.03 2.95 -4.00
N LEU A 66 9.97 4.11 -3.34
CA LEU A 66 10.92 5.21 -3.52
C LEU A 66 12.24 5.01 -2.75
N PHE A 67 12.18 4.57 -1.49
CA PHE A 67 13.34 4.58 -0.58
C PHE A 67 13.78 3.20 -0.09
N GLY A 68 12.88 2.21 -0.10
CA GLY A 68 13.12 0.85 0.40
C GLY A 68 13.86 -0.06 -0.57
N ARG A 69 13.69 0.17 -1.88
CA ARG A 69 14.44 -0.56 -2.92
C ARG A 69 15.85 0.02 -3.05
N ARG A 70 16.89 -0.77 -2.76
CA ARG A 70 18.22 -0.52 -3.35
C ARG A 70 18.22 -1.13 -4.75
N LYS A 71 18.72 -0.37 -5.75
CA LYS A 71 19.09 -0.93 -7.05
C LYS A 71 20.26 -1.88 -6.89
#